data_AF-A0A3C1CMX7-F1
#
_entry.id   AF-A0A3C1CMX7-F1
#
_cell.length_a   1.000
_cell.length_b   1.000
_cell.length_c   1.000
_cell.angle_alpha   90.00
_cell.angle_beta   90.00
_cell.angle_gamma   90.00
#
_symmetry.space_group_name_H-M   'P 1'
#
loop_
_entity.id
_entity.type
_entity.pdbx_description
1 polymer ?
#
loop_
_entity_poly.entity_id
_entity_poly.type
_entity_poly.pdbx_seq_one_letter_code
_entity_poly.pdbx_strand_id
1 'polypeptide(L)'
;AVVDLAAMRDALAGMGGDATRINPLVPVELVIDHSVIAEVSGRPDAFARNVDIEYRRNGERYQLLRWARQAFDGFRVVPPGTGICH
;
A
#
# COMPACT_ATOMS: atom_id res chain seq x y z
N ALA A 1 1.09 -4.41 8.36
CA ALA A 1 -0.13 -3.60 8.54
C ALA A 1 -1.32 -4.13 7.74
N VAL A 2 -1.39 -3.96 6.42
CA VAL A 2 -2.54 -4.43 5.61
C VAL A 2 -2.74 -5.94 5.69
N VAL A 3 -1.65 -6.71 5.63
CA VAL A 3 -1.70 -8.18 5.76
C VAL A 3 -2.24 -8.59 7.14
N ASP A 4 -1.88 -7.86 8.20
CA ASP A 4 -2.36 -8.16 9.56
C ASP A 4 -3.85 -7.87 9.70
N LEU A 5 -4.35 -6.77 9.11
CA LEU A 5 -5.78 -6.47 9.07
C LEU A 5 -6.57 -7.56 8.33
N ALA A 6 -6.02 -8.06 7.21
CA ALA A 6 -6.62 -9.18 6.48
C ALA A 6 -6.62 -10.47 7.32
N ALA A 7 -5.49 -10.80 7.97
CA ALA A 7 -5.39 -11.97 8.84
C ALA A 7 -6.34 -11.90 10.04
N MET A 8 -6.53 -10.73 10.65
CA MET A 8 -7.50 -10.54 11.73
C MET A 8 -8.95 -10.70 11.26
N ARG A 9 -9.28 -10.29 10.03
CA ARG A 9 -10.59 -10.56 9.44
C ARG A 9 -10.83 -12.04 9.26
N ASP A 10 -9.86 -12.76 8.70
CA ASP A 10 -9.96 -14.21 8.49
C ASP A 10 -10.11 -14.95 9.82
N ALA A 11 -9.34 -14.57 10.84
CA ALA A 11 -9.45 -15.14 12.18
C ALA A 11 -10.82 -14.89 12.81
N LEU A 12 -11.35 -13.66 12.72
CA LEU A 12 -12.65 -13.32 13.29
C LEU A 12 -13.80 -14.06 12.57
N ALA A 13 -13.73 -14.17 11.25
CA ALA A 13 -14.68 -14.95 10.45
C ALA A 13 -14.62 -16.44 10.82
N GLY A 14 -13.43 -17.01 11.00
CA GLY A 14 -13.25 -18.40 11.42
C GLY A 14 -13.83 -18.71 12.81
N MET A 15 -13.95 -17.70 13.66
CA MET A 15 -14.62 -17.79 14.97
C MET A 15 -16.14 -17.54 14.90
N GLY A 16 -16.70 -17.33 13.71
CA GLY A 16 -18.13 -17.01 13.51
C GLY A 16 -18.48 -15.56 13.82
N GLY A 17 -17.48 -14.69 13.98
CA GLY A 17 -17.67 -13.25 14.19
C GLY A 17 -17.80 -12.47 12.89
N ASP A 18 -18.28 -11.24 13.01
CA ASP A 18 -18.39 -10.30 11.88
C ASP A 18 -17.03 -9.66 11.55
N ALA A 19 -16.41 -10.11 10.45
CA ALA A 19 -15.14 -9.61 9.96
C ALA A 19 -15.15 -8.11 9.62
N THR A 20 -16.31 -7.52 9.30
CA THR A 20 -16.39 -6.09 8.96
C THR A 20 -16.05 -5.18 10.14
N ARG A 21 -16.16 -5.71 11.37
CA ARG A 21 -15.72 -5.02 12.59
C ARG A 21 -14.22 -4.76 12.65
N ILE A 22 -13.42 -5.51 11.88
CA ILE A 22 -12.00 -5.21 11.69
C ILE A 22 -11.87 -4.17 10.59
N ASN A 23 -11.90 -2.91 11.00
CA ASN A 23 -11.70 -1.75 10.14
C ASN A 23 -10.96 -0.64 10.91
N PRO A 24 -10.18 0.23 10.24
CA PRO A 24 -9.64 1.42 10.88
C PRO A 24 -10.77 2.25 11.54
N LEU A 25 -10.55 2.67 12.80
CA LEU A 25 -11.49 3.51 13.55
C LEU A 25 -11.38 5.00 13.18
N VAL A 26 -10.25 5.37 12.58
CA VAL A 26 -9.95 6.72 12.10
C VAL A 26 -9.48 6.63 10.65
N PRO A 27 -9.61 7.71 9.86
CA PRO A 27 -9.05 7.75 8.51
C PRO A 27 -7.56 7.41 8.52
N VAL A 28 -7.13 6.53 7.61
CA VAL A 28 -5.73 6.12 7.46
C VAL A 28 -5.29 6.39 6.04
N GLU A 29 -4.18 7.12 5.91
CA GLU A 29 -3.49 7.30 4.64
C GLU A 29 -2.16 6.55 4.66
N LEU A 30 -1.96 5.63 3.73
CA LEU A 30 -0.72 4.90 3.55
C LEU A 30 0.03 5.46 2.34
N VAL A 31 1.18 6.07 2.60
CA VAL A 31 2.06 6.65 1.58
C VAL A 31 3.12 5.63 1.15
N ILE A 32 3.32 5.49 -0.16
CA ILE A 32 4.36 4.62 -0.74
C ILE A 32 5.59 5.49 -1.02
N ASP A 33 6.47 5.63 -0.03
CA ASP A 33 7.66 6.49 -0.08
C ASP A 33 8.99 5.71 0.04
N HIS A 34 9.02 4.64 0.83
CA HIS A 34 10.23 3.83 1.10
C HIS A 34 10.48 2.70 0.08
N SER A 35 10.10 2.89 -1.17
CA SER A 35 10.18 1.82 -2.18
C SER A 35 10.99 2.22 -3.40
N VAL A 36 10.93 3.49 -3.81
CA VAL A 36 11.75 4.01 -4.91
C VAL A 36 13.23 3.97 -4.54
N ILE A 37 14.02 3.25 -5.33
CA ILE A 37 15.49 3.17 -5.22
C ILE A 37 16.12 4.00 -6.36
N ALA A 38 17.16 4.76 -6.04
CA ALA A 38 17.93 5.53 -7.02
C ALA A 38 18.91 4.64 -7.80
N GLU A 39 18.39 3.80 -8.72
CA GLU A 39 19.25 2.97 -9.59
C GLU A 39 19.88 3.76 -10.73
N VAL A 40 19.13 4.70 -11.29
CA VAL A 40 19.57 5.58 -12.35
C VAL A 40 19.77 6.98 -11.78
N SER A 41 20.92 7.60 -12.05
CA SER A 41 21.26 8.94 -11.58
C SER A 41 21.98 9.76 -12.66
N GLY A 42 22.06 11.08 -12.49
CA GLY A 42 22.83 11.97 -13.35
C GLY A 42 22.29 12.17 -14.78
N ARG A 43 21.00 11.90 -15.01
CA ARG A 43 20.37 12.06 -16.33
C ARG A 43 18.93 12.61 -16.25
N PRO A 44 18.43 13.30 -17.28
CA PRO A 44 17.10 13.91 -17.26
C PRO A 44 15.94 12.91 -17.08
N ASP A 45 16.10 11.67 -17.57
CA ASP A 45 15.11 10.58 -17.49
C ASP A 45 15.26 9.70 -16.25
N ALA A 46 16.18 10.01 -15.32
CA ALA A 46 16.48 9.18 -14.15
C ALA A 46 15.23 8.91 -13.30
N PHE A 47 14.42 9.93 -13.04
CA PHE A 47 13.21 9.81 -12.23
C PHE A 47 12.20 8.84 -12.87
N ALA A 48 11.86 9.05 -14.14
CA ALA A 48 10.89 8.21 -14.84
C ALA A 48 11.34 6.75 -14.88
N ARG A 49 12.64 6.50 -15.08
CA ARG A 49 13.21 5.15 -15.08
C ARG A 49 13.16 4.48 -13.71
N ASN A 50 13.51 5.20 -12.65
CA ASN A 50 13.45 4.65 -11.29
C ASN A 50 12.01 4.33 -10.86
N VAL A 51 11.04 5.16 -11.26
CA VAL A 51 9.62 4.89 -11.04
C VAL A 51 9.15 3.65 -11.82
N ASP A 52 9.55 3.49 -13.08
CA ASP A 52 9.20 2.29 -13.86
C ASP A 52 9.78 0.99 -13.27
N ILE A 53 11.04 1.04 -12.83
CA ILE A 53 11.70 -0.08 -12.15
C ILE A 53 10.96 -0.43 -10.85
N GLU A 54 10.56 0.59 -10.09
CA GLU A 54 9.78 0.44 -8.86
C GLU A 54 8.43 -0.25 -9.12
N TYR A 55 7.69 0.18 -10.14
CA TYR A 55 6.43 -0.46 -10.53
C TYR A 55 6.60 -1.92 -10.94
N ARG A 56 7.69 -2.26 -11.65
CA ARG A 56 7.98 -3.64 -12.02
C ARG A 56 8.33 -4.53 -10.83
N ARG A 57 9.04 -4.00 -9.84
CA ARG A 57 9.48 -4.78 -8.66
C ARG A 57 8.40 -4.94 -7.60
N ASN A 58 7.55 -3.92 -7.43
CA ASN A 58 6.56 -3.88 -6.36
C ASN A 58 5.12 -4.15 -6.85
N GLY A 59 4.97 -4.80 -8.01
CA GLY A 59 3.67 -5.07 -8.63
C GLY A 59 2.67 -5.78 -7.70
N GLU A 60 3.09 -6.87 -7.05
CA GLU A 60 2.25 -7.63 -6.10
C GLU A 60 1.90 -6.79 -4.87
N ARG A 61 2.87 -6.06 -4.32
CA ARG A 61 2.63 -5.12 -3.21
C ARG A 61 1.59 -4.07 -3.58
N TYR A 62 1.65 -3.52 -4.79
CA TYR A 62 0.68 -2.53 -5.25
C TYR A 62 -0.69 -3.12 -5.54
N GLN A 63 -0.77 -4.38 -5.98
CA GLN A 63 -2.04 -5.11 -6.07
C GLN A 63 -2.67 -5.29 -4.69
N LEU A 64 -1.90 -5.73 -3.68
CA LEU A 64 -2.36 -5.86 -2.31
C LEU A 64 -2.86 -4.51 -1.74
N LEU A 65 -2.11 -3.44 -1.94
CA LEU A 65 -2.51 -2.10 -1.47
C LEU A 65 -3.75 -1.57 -2.20
N ARG A 66 -3.91 -1.86 -3.50
CA ARG A 66 -5.13 -1.54 -4.25
C ARG A 66 -6.35 -2.29 -3.74
N TRP A 67 -6.19 -3.59 -3.45
CA TRP A 67 -7.25 -4.38 -2.81
C TRP A 67 -7.62 -3.80 -1.44
N ALA A 68 -6.64 -3.44 -0.62
CA ALA A 68 -6.87 -2.89 0.72
C ALA A 68 -7.69 -1.58 0.70
N ARG A 69 -7.45 -0.72 -0.29
CA ARG A 69 -8.24 0.51 -0.51
C ARG A 69 -9.72 0.23 -0.76
N GLN A 70 -10.06 -0.93 -1.32
CA GLN A 70 -11.45 -1.33 -1.56
C GLN A 70 -12.02 -2.15 -0.39
N ALA A 71 -11.15 -2.83 0.37
CA ALA A 71 -11.55 -3.72 1.45
C ALA A 71 -11.80 -3.00 2.79
N PHE A 72 -11.16 -1.86 3.04
CA PHE A 72 -11.25 -1.13 4.31
C PHE A 72 -11.81 0.27 4.12
N ASP A 73 -12.84 0.60 4.90
CA ASP A 73 -13.44 1.93 4.90
C ASP A 73 -12.50 2.93 5.57
N GLY A 74 -12.37 4.12 4.98
CA GLY A 74 -11.48 5.17 5.49
C GLY A 74 -9.99 4.91 5.22
N PHE A 75 -9.64 3.88 4.45
CA PHE A 75 -8.27 3.58 4.06
C PHE A 75 -7.94 4.13 2.67
N ARG A 76 -6.93 5.00 2.58
CA ARG A 76 -6.44 5.57 1.32
C ARG A 76 -4.98 5.18 1.10
N VAL A 77 -4.64 4.90 -0.15
CA VAL A 77 -3.26 4.66 -0.59
C VAL A 77 -2.81 5.79 -1.49
N VAL A 78 -1.68 6.40 -1.15
CA VAL A 78 -1.02 7.44 -1.94
C VAL A 78 0.10 6.79 -2.76
N PRO A 79 0.10 6.93 -4.10
CA PRO A 79 1.03 6.24 -4.98
C PRO A 79 2.49 6.72 -4.83
N PRO A 80 3.47 5.93 -5.31
CA PRO A 80 4.87 6.36 -5.34
C PRO A 80 5.07 7.63 -6.18
N GLY A 81 6.04 8.46 -5.78
CA GLY A 81 6.43 9.65 -6.52
C GLY A 81 5.62 10.93 -6.21
N THR A 82 4.69 10.89 -5.26
CA THR A 82 3.92 12.07 -4.81
C THR A 82 4.52 12.77 -3.58
N GLY A 83 5.71 12.37 -3.13
CA GLY A 83 6.39 12.90 -1.95
C GLY A 83 6.78 11.81 -0.95
N ILE A 84 7.33 12.24 0.18
CA ILE A 84 7.67 11.39 1.34
C ILE A 84 6.72 11.70 2.50
N CYS A 85 6.40 10.70 3.31
CA CYS A 85 5.65 10.94 4.54
C CYS A 85 6.54 11.69 5.54
N HIS A 86 5.99 12.71 6.21
CA HIS A 86 6.67 13.52 7.23
C HIS A 86 5.90 13.49 8.55
#